data_AF-A0A3S0DIL1-F1
#
_entry.id   AF-A0A3S0DIL1-F1
#
_cell.length_a   1.000
_cell.length_b   1.000
_cell.length_c   1.000
_cell.angle_alpha   90.00
_cell.angle_beta   90.00
_cell.angle_gamma   90.00
#
_symmetry.space_group_name_H-M   'P 1'
#
loop_
_entity.id
_entity.type
_entity.pdbx_description
1 polymer ?
#
loop_
_entity_poly.entity_id
_entity_poly.type
_entity_poly.pdbx_seq_one_letter_code
_entity_poly.pdbx_strand_id
1 'polypeptide(L)'
;MLDRIDQLLPQWLPGGARSGTEYECADLSGGRGTSCKININTGAWADFATDDRGGDLISLYAAIHGVNNGKAARMLKDEMGWSTPDHVRAPAAQNPRPQVAQQAAADAKKRSPWKSITPVPVGAPEPDLVHWQRGAPQASWKYVVDGQLYGYVGRYETSDGGKDIVPWTWCQDTGDSRGLMKWHM
;
A
#
# COMPACT_ATOMS: atom_id res chain seq x y z
N MET A 1 17.67 -1.43 -11.39
CA MET A 1 17.39 -2.88 -11.18
C MET A 1 17.03 -3.56 -12.49
N LEU A 2 16.06 -3.04 -13.25
CA LEU A 2 15.70 -3.57 -14.58
C LEU A 2 16.87 -3.62 -15.57
N ASP A 3 17.80 -2.66 -15.50
CA ASP A 3 19.02 -2.65 -16.35
C ASP A 3 19.92 -3.90 -16.19
N ARG A 4 19.84 -4.59 -15.04
CA ARG A 4 20.59 -5.83 -14.77
C ARG A 4 19.72 -7.08 -14.72
N ILE A 5 18.47 -7.01 -15.17
CA ILE A 5 17.50 -8.11 -15.05
C ILE A 5 17.99 -9.39 -15.73
N ASP A 6 18.67 -9.25 -16.87
CA ASP A 6 19.25 -10.37 -17.62
C ASP A 6 20.34 -11.13 -16.85
N GLN A 7 20.97 -10.48 -15.87
CA GLN A 7 21.95 -11.11 -14.98
C GLN A 7 21.29 -11.68 -13.72
N LEU A 8 20.22 -11.04 -13.23
CA LEU A 8 19.54 -11.42 -11.99
C LEU A 8 18.64 -12.64 -12.17
N LEU A 9 17.88 -12.72 -13.28
CA LEU A 9 16.94 -13.82 -13.50
C LEU A 9 17.61 -15.21 -13.56
N PRO A 10 18.74 -15.41 -14.26
CA PRO A 10 19.44 -16.70 -14.22
C PRO A 10 20.01 -17.06 -12.85
N GLN A 11 20.30 -16.07 -11.99
CA GLN A 11 20.78 -16.31 -10.63
C GLN A 11 19.65 -16.74 -9.69
N TRP A 12 18.48 -16.12 -9.82
CA TRP A 12 17.33 -16.42 -8.97
C TRP A 12 16.53 -17.62 -9.47
N LEU A 13 16.44 -17.81 -10.78
CA LEU A 13 15.65 -18.84 -11.46
C LEU A 13 16.54 -19.62 -12.44
N PRO A 14 17.46 -20.45 -11.93
CA PRO A 14 18.40 -21.20 -12.77
C PRO A 14 17.66 -22.17 -13.69
N GLY A 15 18.13 -22.31 -14.92
CA GLY A 15 17.52 -23.23 -15.90
C GLY A 15 16.31 -22.70 -16.65
N GLY A 16 15.90 -21.44 -16.39
CA GLY A 16 14.96 -20.72 -17.24
C GLY A 16 15.58 -20.28 -18.58
N ALA A 17 14.73 -19.88 -19.51
CA ALA A 17 15.12 -19.47 -20.85
C ALA A 17 14.49 -18.13 -21.23
N ARG A 18 15.25 -17.29 -21.94
CA ARG A 18 14.74 -16.03 -22.48
C ARG A 18 13.93 -16.29 -23.75
N SER A 19 12.69 -15.82 -23.79
CA SER A 19 11.78 -15.82 -24.93
C SER A 19 11.40 -14.39 -25.28
N GLY A 20 12.23 -13.74 -26.11
CA GLY A 20 12.03 -12.34 -26.52
C GLY A 20 12.11 -11.36 -25.35
N THR A 21 10.96 -10.83 -24.95
CA THR A 21 10.80 -9.90 -23.81
C THR A 21 10.34 -10.59 -22.53
N GLU A 22 10.14 -11.91 -22.57
CA GLU A 22 9.78 -12.72 -21.41
C GLU A 22 10.94 -13.64 -21.05
N TYR A 23 11.07 -13.96 -19.76
CA TYR A 23 11.89 -15.03 -19.25
C TYR A 23 10.96 -16.11 -18.72
N GLU A 24 11.15 -17.34 -19.17
CA GLU A 24 10.26 -18.47 -18.89
C GLU A 24 11.02 -19.52 -18.05
N CYS A 25 10.39 -20.01 -16.99
CA CYS A 25 10.89 -21.12 -16.17
C CYS A 25 9.76 -22.04 -15.71
N ALA A 26 10.12 -23.17 -15.09
CA ALA A 26 9.16 -24.16 -14.63
C ALA A 26 8.36 -23.65 -13.41
N ASP A 27 9.02 -23.07 -12.42
CA ASP A 27 8.40 -22.50 -11.22
C ASP A 27 9.33 -21.47 -10.54
N LEU A 28 8.94 -20.97 -9.35
CA LEU A 28 9.70 -20.00 -8.54
C LEU A 28 11.03 -20.52 -7.95
N SER A 29 11.33 -21.81 -8.11
CA SER A 29 12.64 -22.42 -7.81
C SER A 29 13.53 -22.48 -9.06
N GLY A 30 13.01 -22.07 -10.22
CA GLY A 30 13.67 -22.19 -11.51
C GLY A 30 13.26 -23.46 -12.26
N GLY A 31 14.14 -23.95 -13.13
CA GLY A 31 13.91 -25.13 -13.96
C GLY A 31 13.40 -24.79 -15.37
N ARG A 32 13.52 -25.78 -16.26
CA ARG A 32 13.12 -25.65 -17.67
C ARG A 32 11.61 -25.84 -17.81
N GLY A 33 10.90 -24.78 -18.12
CA GLY A 33 9.45 -24.82 -18.31
C GLY A 33 8.92 -23.46 -18.76
N THR A 34 7.61 -23.38 -18.93
CA THR A 34 6.91 -22.17 -19.41
C THR A 34 5.78 -21.73 -18.48
N SER A 35 5.67 -22.35 -17.30
CA SER A 35 4.60 -22.10 -16.33
C SER A 35 4.84 -20.83 -15.52
N CYS A 36 6.09 -20.44 -15.28
CA CYS A 36 6.42 -19.16 -14.68
C CYS A 36 7.01 -18.23 -15.75
N LYS A 37 6.43 -17.03 -15.88
CA LYS A 37 6.81 -16.03 -16.88
C LYS A 37 7.13 -14.71 -16.21
N ILE A 38 8.22 -14.09 -16.63
CA ILE A 38 8.69 -12.79 -16.13
C ILE A 38 8.89 -11.86 -17.31
N ASN A 39 8.22 -10.71 -17.30
CA ASN A 39 8.42 -9.67 -18.29
C ASN A 39 9.71 -8.90 -17.99
N ILE A 40 10.64 -8.90 -18.93
CA ILE A 40 11.98 -8.32 -18.77
C ILE A 40 11.93 -6.79 -18.75
N ASN A 41 10.95 -6.18 -19.43
CA ASN A 41 10.83 -4.73 -19.51
C ASN A 41 10.20 -4.13 -18.25
N THR A 42 9.21 -4.79 -17.67
CA THR A 42 8.45 -4.28 -16.52
C THR A 42 8.87 -4.91 -15.20
N GLY A 43 9.46 -6.11 -15.22
CA GLY A 43 9.73 -6.92 -14.03
C GLY A 43 8.48 -7.59 -13.45
N ALA A 44 7.33 -7.48 -14.11
CA ALA A 44 6.12 -8.19 -13.71
C ALA A 44 6.25 -9.69 -13.99
N TRP A 45 5.69 -10.52 -13.13
CA TRP A 45 5.79 -11.97 -13.24
C TRP A 45 4.50 -12.66 -12.83
N ALA A 46 4.31 -13.87 -13.35
CA ALA A 46 3.22 -14.75 -12.96
C ALA A 46 3.68 -16.21 -13.05
N ASP A 47 3.34 -17.00 -12.05
CA ASP A 47 3.39 -18.46 -12.08
C ASP A 47 1.97 -19.00 -12.28
N PHE A 48 1.72 -19.54 -13.47
CA PHE A 48 0.44 -20.10 -13.86
C PHE A 48 0.15 -21.47 -13.23
N ALA A 49 1.13 -22.13 -12.61
CA ALA A 49 0.93 -23.38 -11.90
C ALA A 49 0.37 -23.17 -10.48
N THR A 50 0.73 -22.07 -9.83
CA THR A 50 0.37 -21.73 -8.45
C THR A 50 -0.61 -20.55 -8.33
N ASP A 51 -0.89 -19.85 -9.44
CA ASP A 51 -1.65 -18.60 -9.52
C ASP A 51 -0.98 -17.41 -8.79
N ASP A 52 0.29 -17.57 -8.40
CA ASP A 52 1.10 -16.51 -7.80
C ASP A 52 1.54 -15.50 -8.87
N ARG A 53 1.54 -14.22 -8.52
CA ARG A 53 1.90 -13.14 -9.45
C ARG A 53 2.38 -11.90 -8.72
N GLY A 54 3.19 -11.11 -9.40
CA GLY A 54 3.72 -9.86 -8.87
C GLY A 54 4.03 -8.84 -9.96
N GLY A 55 4.07 -7.56 -9.56
CA GLY A 55 4.24 -6.44 -10.48
C GLY A 55 5.67 -5.96 -10.67
N ASP A 56 6.63 -6.51 -9.91
CA ASP A 56 8.00 -6.03 -9.86
C ASP A 56 9.00 -7.09 -9.36
N LEU A 57 10.30 -6.85 -9.58
CA LEU A 57 11.37 -7.78 -9.20
C LEU A 57 11.53 -7.96 -7.68
N ILE A 58 11.11 -6.99 -6.86
CA ILE A 58 11.17 -7.13 -5.40
C ILE A 58 10.11 -8.15 -4.96
N SER A 59 8.91 -8.08 -5.55
CA SER A 59 7.85 -9.06 -5.32
C SER A 59 8.24 -10.46 -5.80
N LEU A 60 9.01 -10.56 -6.90
CA LEU A 60 9.55 -11.84 -7.37
C LEU A 60 10.52 -12.43 -6.34
N TYR A 61 11.52 -11.65 -5.93
CA TYR A 61 12.50 -12.08 -4.93
C TYR A 61 11.83 -12.45 -3.60
N ALA A 62 10.80 -11.69 -3.20
CA ALA A 62 10.00 -11.99 -2.02
C ALA A 62 9.33 -13.37 -2.10
N ALA A 63 8.73 -13.69 -3.25
CA ALA A 63 8.08 -14.98 -3.49
C ALA A 63 9.09 -16.14 -3.50
N ILE A 64 10.23 -15.98 -4.18
CA ILE A 64 11.30 -17.00 -4.24
C ILE A 64 11.83 -17.33 -2.82
N HIS A 65 12.01 -16.31 -1.99
CA HIS A 65 12.57 -16.48 -0.64
C HIS A 65 11.53 -16.67 0.47
N GLY A 66 10.23 -16.68 0.15
CA GLY A 66 9.15 -16.81 1.14
C GLY A 66 9.15 -15.69 2.20
N VAL A 67 9.51 -14.47 1.81
CA VAL A 67 9.57 -13.30 2.70
C VAL A 67 8.62 -12.19 2.23
N ASN A 68 8.33 -11.21 3.10
CA ASN A 68 7.59 -10.03 2.65
C ASN A 68 8.46 -9.08 1.80
N ASN A 69 7.82 -8.27 0.95
CA ASN A 69 8.50 -7.33 0.04
C ASN A 69 9.46 -6.36 0.76
N GLY A 70 9.15 -5.94 1.98
CA GLY A 70 10.03 -5.05 2.75
C GLY A 70 11.33 -5.73 3.19
N LYS A 71 11.27 -7.02 3.54
CA LYS A 71 12.45 -7.84 3.84
C LYS A 71 13.23 -8.16 2.57
N ALA A 72 12.54 -8.51 1.47
CA ALA A 72 13.16 -8.72 0.16
C ALA A 72 13.94 -7.49 -0.32
N ALA A 73 13.34 -6.29 -0.24
CA ALA A 73 14.00 -5.05 -0.62
C ALA A 73 15.28 -4.78 0.19
N ARG A 74 15.28 -5.10 1.49
CA ARG A 74 16.47 -4.96 2.35
C ARG A 74 17.56 -5.96 1.98
N MET A 75 17.20 -7.20 1.71
CA MET A 75 18.13 -8.25 1.27
C MET A 75 18.76 -7.89 -0.07
N LEU A 76 17.95 -7.49 -1.05
CA LEU A 76 18.42 -7.02 -2.36
C LEU A 76 19.32 -5.79 -2.27
N LYS A 77 19.01 -4.87 -1.36
CA LYS A 77 19.84 -3.68 -1.12
C LYS A 77 21.23 -4.06 -0.60
N ASP A 78 21.29 -5.00 0.34
CA ASP A 78 22.53 -5.53 0.91
C ASP A 78 23.37 -6.24 -0.18
N GLU A 79 22.72 -7.13 -0.93
CA GLU A 79 23.32 -7.89 -2.04
C GLU A 79 23.87 -6.99 -3.16
N MET A 80 23.18 -5.89 -3.47
CA MET A 80 23.59 -4.93 -4.50
C MET A 80 24.52 -3.81 -3.99
N GLY A 81 24.87 -3.81 -2.70
CA GLY A 81 25.76 -2.80 -2.11
C GLY A 81 25.24 -1.37 -2.19
N TRP A 82 23.92 -1.18 -2.28
CA TRP A 82 23.31 0.15 -2.40
C TRP A 82 23.32 0.86 -1.04
N SER A 83 24.33 1.70 -0.80
CA SER A 83 24.37 2.55 0.40
C SER A 83 23.29 3.63 0.31
N THR A 84 22.39 3.68 1.30
CA THR A 84 21.59 4.88 1.56
C THR A 84 22.08 5.50 2.86
N PRO A 85 22.14 6.83 3.00
CA PRO A 85 22.30 7.45 4.29
C PRO A 85 21.23 6.93 5.26
N ASP A 86 21.63 6.79 6.53
CA ASP A 86 20.84 6.22 7.61
C ASP A 86 19.60 7.09 7.87
N HIS A 87 18.48 6.76 7.26
CA HIS A 87 17.19 7.32 7.67
C HIS A 87 16.68 6.50 8.85
N VAL A 88 16.66 7.15 10.01
CA VAL A 88 16.10 6.65 11.27
C VAL A 88 14.77 5.93 11.01
N ARG A 89 14.75 4.66 11.41
CA ARG A 89 13.68 3.70 11.17
C ARG A 89 12.43 4.05 11.99
N ALA A 90 11.39 4.55 11.34
CA ALA A 90 10.03 4.45 11.87
C ALA A 90 9.60 2.96 11.87
N PRO A 91 8.87 2.47 12.90
CA PRO A 91 8.40 1.10 12.91
C PRO A 91 7.47 0.84 11.73
N ALA A 92 7.70 -0.30 11.08
CA ALA A 92 7.06 -0.68 9.82
C ALA A 92 5.56 -0.93 10.01
N ALA A 93 4.72 -0.04 9.46
CA ALA A 93 3.36 -0.41 9.10
C ALA A 93 3.42 -1.26 7.83
N GLN A 94 3.12 -2.55 7.96
CA GLN A 94 2.91 -3.45 6.84
C GLN A 94 1.57 -3.09 6.20
N ASN A 95 1.60 -2.42 5.05
CA ASN A 95 0.52 -2.51 4.05
C ASN A 95 1.07 -2.15 2.66
N PRO A 96 0.68 -2.88 1.60
CA PRO A 96 1.01 -2.50 0.23
C PRO A 96 0.39 -1.15 -0.09
N ARG A 97 1.15 -0.26 -0.73
CA ARG A 97 0.68 1.04 -1.23
C ARG A 97 -0.31 0.77 -2.38
N PRO A 98 -1.62 1.04 -2.22
CA PRO A 98 -2.57 0.89 -3.32
C PRO A 98 -2.40 2.03 -4.31
N GLN A 99 -3.04 1.91 -5.48
CA GLN A 99 -3.05 2.80 -6.66
C GLN A 99 -3.46 4.27 -6.43
N VAL A 100 -3.48 4.76 -5.18
CA VAL A 100 -3.96 6.09 -4.77
C VAL A 100 -3.22 7.27 -5.42
N ALA A 101 -1.99 7.06 -5.88
CA ALA A 101 -1.20 8.13 -6.51
C ALA A 101 -1.74 8.53 -7.90
N GLN A 102 -2.44 7.63 -8.61
CA GLN A 102 -3.00 7.92 -9.92
C GLN A 102 -4.44 8.47 -9.82
N GLN A 103 -5.22 8.11 -8.80
CA GLN A 103 -6.51 8.75 -8.50
C GLN A 103 -6.37 10.20 -8.03
N ALA A 104 -5.34 10.54 -7.24
CA ALA A 104 -5.17 11.88 -6.66
C ALA A 104 -5.10 13.02 -7.70
N ALA A 105 -4.65 12.74 -8.92
CA ALA A 105 -4.62 13.71 -10.01
C ALA A 105 -5.98 13.89 -10.73
N ALA A 106 -6.84 12.86 -10.71
CA ALA A 106 -8.19 12.92 -11.29
C ALA A 106 -9.21 13.58 -10.34
N ASP A 107 -9.07 13.34 -9.02
CA ASP A 107 -9.98 13.87 -7.98
C ASP A 107 -9.81 15.38 -7.69
N ALA A 108 -8.71 15.99 -8.11
CA ALA A 108 -8.49 17.43 -7.97
C ALA A 108 -9.57 18.29 -8.66
N LYS A 109 -10.32 17.73 -9.62
CA LYS A 109 -11.42 18.40 -10.34
C LYS A 109 -12.79 18.31 -9.64
N LYS A 110 -12.94 17.58 -8.53
CA LYS A 110 -14.18 17.49 -7.75
C LYS A 110 -13.87 17.58 -6.26
N ARG A 111 -13.31 18.70 -5.82
CA ARG A 111 -13.10 18.91 -4.37
C ARG A 111 -14.47 19.02 -3.71
N SER A 112 -14.79 18.05 -2.85
CA SER A 112 -15.93 18.13 -1.96
C SER A 112 -15.93 19.48 -1.23
N PRO A 113 -17.09 20.13 -1.03
CA PRO A 113 -17.15 21.45 -0.39
C PRO A 113 -16.73 21.41 1.08
N TRP A 114 -16.55 20.24 1.68
CA TRP A 114 -16.11 20.06 3.05
C TRP A 114 -14.58 20.17 3.18
N LYS A 115 -14.12 21.14 3.96
CA LYS A 115 -12.70 21.37 4.27
C LYS A 115 -12.41 20.95 5.71
N SER A 116 -11.42 20.08 5.89
CA SER A 116 -10.96 19.67 7.22
C SER A 116 -10.33 20.84 7.99
N ILE A 117 -10.70 20.95 9.27
CA ILE A 117 -10.15 21.88 10.25
C ILE A 117 -9.25 21.06 11.18
N THR A 118 -7.98 21.46 11.26
CA THR A 118 -6.99 20.83 12.15
C THR A 118 -6.14 21.93 12.82
N PRO A 119 -5.88 21.85 14.14
CA PRO A 119 -6.48 20.91 15.09
C PRO A 119 -8.00 21.14 15.24
N VAL A 120 -8.71 20.14 15.75
CA VAL A 120 -10.13 20.20 16.08
C VAL A 120 -10.35 21.33 17.10
N PRO A 121 -11.26 22.28 16.84
CA PRO A 121 -11.48 23.40 17.74
C PRO A 121 -11.89 22.95 19.15
N VAL A 122 -11.41 23.67 20.16
CA VAL A 122 -11.84 23.48 21.55
C VAL A 122 -13.34 23.79 21.63
N GLY A 123 -14.14 22.79 22.03
CA GLY A 123 -15.60 22.89 22.10
C GLY A 123 -16.35 22.15 20.98
N ALA A 124 -15.66 21.54 20.01
CA ALA A 124 -16.30 20.59 19.11
C ALA A 124 -16.87 19.39 19.91
N PRO A 125 -18.10 18.92 19.62
CA PRO A 125 -18.68 17.75 20.28
C PRO A 125 -17.83 16.51 19.97
N GLU A 126 -17.91 15.49 20.82
CA GLU A 126 -17.30 14.19 20.52
C GLU A 126 -18.13 13.45 19.44
N PRO A 127 -17.51 12.80 18.44
CA PRO A 127 -18.26 12.05 17.44
C PRO A 127 -18.82 10.75 18.04
N ASP A 128 -19.97 10.29 17.54
CA ASP A 128 -20.52 8.97 17.85
C ASP A 128 -19.73 7.82 17.17
N LEU A 129 -18.90 8.17 16.17
CA LEU A 129 -18.11 7.26 15.34
C LEU A 129 -18.96 6.20 14.62
N VAL A 130 -20.25 6.46 14.38
CA VAL A 130 -21.13 5.49 13.73
C VAL A 130 -20.99 5.59 12.21
N HIS A 131 -20.39 4.57 11.60
CA HIS A 131 -20.28 4.47 10.16
C HIS A 131 -21.64 4.14 9.55
N TRP A 132 -22.11 4.95 8.59
CA TRP A 132 -23.45 4.83 7.99
C TRP A 132 -23.80 3.41 7.49
N GLN A 133 -22.82 2.68 6.93
CA GLN A 133 -23.00 1.30 6.46
C GLN A 133 -22.64 0.22 7.49
N ARG A 134 -21.73 0.51 8.44
CA ARG A 134 -21.06 -0.53 9.27
C ARG A 134 -21.43 -0.42 10.76
N GLY A 135 -22.17 0.60 11.14
CA GLY A 135 -22.57 0.82 12.53
C GLY A 135 -21.40 1.28 13.40
N ALA A 136 -21.40 0.82 14.65
CA ALA A 136 -20.40 1.18 15.64
C ALA A 136 -19.01 0.58 15.31
N PRO A 137 -17.91 1.26 15.67
CA PRO A 137 -16.58 0.74 15.47
C PRO A 137 -16.28 -0.42 16.43
N GLN A 138 -15.50 -1.40 15.97
CA GLN A 138 -14.90 -2.42 16.85
C GLN A 138 -13.79 -1.85 17.73
N ALA A 139 -13.08 -0.83 17.25
CA ALA A 139 -12.06 -0.12 18.02
C ALA A 139 -11.94 1.31 17.51
N SER A 140 -11.56 2.24 18.40
CA SER A 140 -11.28 3.63 18.02
C SER A 140 -10.06 4.18 18.74
N TRP A 141 -9.41 5.16 18.10
CA TRP A 141 -8.25 5.87 18.64
C TRP A 141 -8.42 7.37 18.48
N LYS A 142 -8.13 8.11 19.55
CA LYS A 142 -8.07 9.57 19.55
C LYS A 142 -6.68 10.01 19.13
N TYR A 143 -6.58 10.87 18.12
CA TYR A 143 -5.30 11.39 17.65
C TYR A 143 -5.04 12.75 18.31
N VAL A 144 -4.13 12.76 19.28
CA VAL A 144 -3.74 13.96 20.04
C VAL A 144 -2.26 14.22 19.85
N VAL A 145 -1.91 15.46 19.48
CA VAL A 145 -0.52 15.93 19.34
C VAL A 145 -0.37 17.20 20.17
N ASP A 146 0.62 17.25 21.05
CA ASP A 146 0.86 18.39 21.97
C ASP A 146 -0.39 18.84 22.75
N GLY A 147 -1.22 17.88 23.16
CA GLY A 147 -2.47 18.13 23.89
C GLY A 147 -3.64 18.60 23.00
N GLN A 148 -3.43 18.80 21.70
CA GLN A 148 -4.46 19.22 20.75
C GLN A 148 -5.05 18.01 20.02
N LEU A 149 -6.39 17.99 19.89
CA LEU A 149 -7.10 16.94 19.16
C LEU A 149 -7.00 17.18 17.66
N TYR A 150 -6.66 16.16 16.88
CA TYR A 150 -6.61 16.21 15.41
C TYR A 150 -7.72 15.37 14.76
N GLY A 151 -8.38 14.51 15.54
CA GLY A 151 -9.50 13.70 15.11
C GLY A 151 -9.50 12.33 15.77
N TYR A 152 -10.28 11.43 15.22
CA TYR A 152 -10.37 10.05 15.65
C TYR A 152 -10.14 9.10 14.47
N VAL A 153 -9.80 7.86 14.76
CA VAL A 153 -9.77 6.78 13.78
C VAL A 153 -10.66 5.67 14.30
N GLY A 154 -11.65 5.26 13.52
CA GLY A 154 -12.51 4.11 13.80
C GLY A 154 -12.10 2.90 12.96
N ARG A 155 -12.14 1.71 13.56
CA ARG A 155 -12.01 0.42 12.87
C ARG A 155 -13.37 -0.28 12.84
N TYR A 156 -13.79 -0.72 11.66
CA TYR A 156 -15.06 -1.38 11.42
C TYR A 156 -14.82 -2.72 10.72
N GLU A 157 -15.71 -3.68 10.93
CA GLU A 157 -15.69 -4.94 10.17
C GLU A 157 -16.41 -4.76 8.83
N THR A 158 -15.91 -5.44 7.81
CA THR A 158 -16.62 -5.58 6.54
C THR A 158 -17.42 -6.87 6.50
N SER A 159 -18.44 -6.93 5.63
CA SER A 159 -19.29 -8.12 5.43
C SER A 159 -18.48 -9.37 5.09
N ASP A 160 -17.34 -9.20 4.42
CA ASP A 160 -16.45 -10.27 3.96
C ASP A 160 -15.39 -10.66 5.02
N GLY A 161 -15.57 -10.24 6.28
CA GLY A 161 -14.62 -10.52 7.37
C GLY A 161 -13.34 -9.67 7.34
N GLY A 162 -13.29 -8.64 6.49
CA GLY A 162 -12.22 -7.66 6.42
C GLY A 162 -12.38 -6.54 7.46
N LYS A 163 -11.53 -5.51 7.34
CA LYS A 163 -11.61 -4.32 8.19
C LYS A 163 -11.51 -3.04 7.35
N ASP A 164 -12.29 -2.05 7.75
CA ASP A 164 -12.16 -0.68 7.27
C ASP A 164 -11.63 0.21 8.40
N ILE A 165 -10.66 1.06 8.06
CA ILE A 165 -10.10 2.05 8.96
C ILE A 165 -10.51 3.43 8.45
N VAL A 166 -11.31 4.14 9.23
CA VAL A 166 -11.97 5.37 8.78
C VAL A 166 -11.54 6.54 9.67
N PRO A 167 -10.94 7.60 9.10
CA PRO A 167 -10.58 8.80 9.84
C PRO A 167 -11.82 9.67 10.04
N TRP A 168 -12.04 10.13 11.27
CA TRP A 168 -13.06 11.10 11.62
C TRP A 168 -12.41 12.44 11.87
N THR A 169 -12.69 13.41 10.98
CA THR A 169 -12.11 14.76 11.01
C THR A 169 -13.21 15.81 11.16
N TRP A 170 -12.90 16.90 11.87
CA TRP A 170 -13.82 18.02 11.97
C TRP A 170 -13.73 18.84 10.69
N CYS A 171 -14.85 19.07 10.00
CA CYS A 171 -14.88 19.74 8.71
C CYS A 171 -15.87 20.90 8.72
N GLN A 172 -15.57 21.92 7.92
CA GLN A 172 -16.48 23.02 7.60
C GLN A 172 -16.94 22.90 6.16
N ASP A 173 -18.22 23.11 5.91
CA ASP A 173 -18.78 23.29 4.57
C ASP A 173 -18.37 24.67 4.04
N THR A 174 -17.59 24.67 2.96
CA THR A 174 -17.13 25.88 2.26
C THR A 174 -18.01 26.23 1.06
N GLY A 175 -18.97 25.37 0.71
CA GLY A 175 -19.98 25.60 -0.33
C GLY A 175 -21.26 26.27 0.20
N ASP A 176 -21.56 26.12 1.50
CA ASP A 176 -22.69 26.80 2.15
C ASP A 176 -22.25 28.08 2.85
N SER A 177 -22.94 29.19 2.54
CA SER A 177 -22.83 30.48 3.22
C SER A 177 -23.02 30.42 4.75
N ARG A 178 -23.67 29.38 5.28
CA ARG A 178 -23.90 29.18 6.72
C ARG A 178 -22.68 28.61 7.45
N GLY A 179 -21.67 28.12 6.73
CA GLY A 179 -20.42 27.61 7.31
C GLY A 179 -20.62 26.44 8.27
N LEU A 180 -21.55 25.52 7.95
CA LEU A 180 -21.87 24.38 8.80
C LEU A 180 -20.61 23.58 9.16
N MET A 181 -20.46 23.24 10.43
CA MET A 181 -19.34 22.45 10.93
C MET A 181 -19.83 21.13 11.53
N LYS A 182 -19.20 20.03 11.16
CA LYS A 182 -19.51 18.71 11.72
C LYS A 182 -18.34 17.74 11.54
N TRP A 183 -18.42 16.61 12.23
CA TRP A 183 -17.56 15.47 11.93
C TRP A 183 -17.87 14.90 10.55
N HIS A 184 -16.80 14.57 9.83
CA HIS A 184 -16.83 13.90 8.54
C HIS A 184 -15.91 12.69 8.57
N MET A 185 -16.38 11.61 7.98
CA MET A 185 -15.68 10.34 7.77
C MET A 185 -15.22 10.16 6.33
#